data_AF-A0A1Q7CWT6-F1
#
_entry.id   AF-A0A1Q7CWT6-F1
#
_cell.length_a   1.000
_cell.length_b   1.000
_cell.length_c   1.000
_cell.angle_alpha   90.00
_cell.angle_beta   90.00
_cell.angle_gamma   90.00
#
_symmetry.space_group_name_H-M   'P 1'
#
loop_
_entity.id
_entity.type
_entity.pdbx_description
1 polymer ?
#
loop_
_entity_poly.entity_id
_entity_poly.type
_entity_poly.pdbx_seq_one_letter_code
_entity_poly.pdbx_strand_id
1 'polypeptide(L)'
;MELIYLVFGVIDGLLLIRVVLKLLGANPTAGFTQWVYGVTNVLLAPFHNLLPTIGNEQSQLEMSVVVAILVYALLAWVLARLMAIIFFRDITVARRGFF
;
A
#
# COMPACT_ATOMS: atom_id res chain seq x y z
N MET A 1 -1.71 8.41 14.11
CA MET A 1 -1.43 8.40 12.65
C MET A 1 -0.35 7.40 12.27
N GLU A 2 0.70 7.29 13.07
CA GLU A 2 1.85 6.43 12.79
C GLU A 2 1.47 4.97 12.47
N LEU A 3 0.49 4.41 13.19
CA LEU A 3 -0.02 3.06 12.92
C LEU A 3 -0.59 2.90 11.50
N ILE A 4 -1.29 3.91 10.97
CA ILE A 4 -1.87 3.87 9.62
C ILE A 4 -0.72 3.83 8.61
N TYR A 5 0.22 4.77 8.71
CA TYR A 5 1.37 4.79 7.82
C TYR A 5 2.23 3.53 7.91
N LEU A 6 2.35 2.93 9.10
CA LEU A 6 3.08 1.68 9.27
C LEU A 6 2.37 0.52 8.55
N VAL A 7 1.05 0.36 8.75
CA VAL A 7 0.28 -0.71 8.11
C VAL A 7 0.32 -0.59 6.59
N PHE A 8 -0.01 0.59 6.06
CA PHE A 8 0.02 0.82 4.62
C PHE A 8 1.44 0.79 4.05
N GLY A 9 2.44 1.26 4.80
CA GLY A 9 3.84 1.17 4.41
C GLY A 9 4.34 -0.27 4.30
N VAL A 10 3.88 -1.18 5.16
CA VAL A 10 4.17 -2.62 5.04
C VAL A 10 3.49 -3.22 3.80
N ILE A 11 2.24 -2.86 3.54
CA ILE A 11 1.50 -3.28 2.34
C ILE A 11 2.26 -2.84 1.08
N ASP A 12 2.59 -1.55 0.98
CA ASP A 12 3.31 -0.98 -0.16
C ASP A 12 4.72 -1.56 -0.29
N GLY A 13 5.40 -1.78 0.83
CA GLY A 13 6.71 -2.44 0.86
C GLY A 13 6.66 -3.86 0.29
N LEU A 14 5.66 -4.66 0.66
CA LEU A 14 5.47 -6.01 0.12
C LEU A 14 5.15 -5.98 -1.38
N LEU A 15 4.32 -5.04 -1.84
CA LEU A 15 4.03 -4.87 -3.27
C LEU A 15 5.27 -4.43 -4.05
N LEU A 16 6.09 -3.53 -3.50
CA LEU A 16 7.37 -3.15 -4.11
C LEU A 16 8.33 -4.33 -4.19
N ILE A 17 8.45 -5.13 -3.13
CA ILE A 17 9.28 -6.35 -3.15
C ILE A 17 8.78 -7.29 -4.26
N ARG A 18 7.46 -7.48 -4.41
CA ARG A 18 6.89 -8.26 -5.53
C ARG A 18 7.34 -7.73 -6.89
N VAL A 19 7.24 -6.42 -7.12
CA VAL A 19 7.67 -5.79 -8.39
C VAL A 19 9.15 -6.05 -8.65
N VAL A 20 10.01 -5.81 -7.65
CA VAL A 20 11.45 -6.05 -7.76
C VAL A 20 11.74 -7.52 -8.06
N LEU A 21 11.12 -8.45 -7.33
CA LEU A 21 11.30 -9.88 -7.57
C LEU A 21 10.86 -10.28 -8.99
N LYS A 22 9.72 -9.78 -9.47
CA LYS A 22 9.27 -10.08 -10.84
C LYS A 22 10.17 -9.45 -11.90
N LEU A 23 10.69 -8.26 -11.66
CA LEU A 23 11.60 -7.57 -12.59
C LEU A 23 12.96 -8.27 -12.69
N LEU A 24 13.47 -8.77 -11.56
CA LEU A 24 14.73 -9.52 -11.51
C LEU A 24 14.59 -10.96 -12.02
N GLY A 25 13.38 -11.39 -12.36
CA GLY A 25 13.10 -12.78 -12.76
C GLY A 25 13.38 -13.78 -11.65
N ALA A 26 12.99 -13.42 -10.42
CA ALA A 26 13.12 -14.30 -9.26
C ALA A 26 12.45 -15.65 -9.52
N ASN A 27 13.10 -16.71 -9.03
CA ASN A 27 12.60 -18.07 -9.21
C ASN A 27 11.21 -18.24 -8.53
N PRO A 28 10.14 -18.56 -9.28
CA PRO A 28 8.80 -18.73 -8.74
C PRO A 28 8.64 -19.96 -7.85
N THR A 29 9.60 -20.90 -7.85
CA THR A 29 9.59 -22.07 -6.96
C THR A 29 10.28 -21.83 -5.63
N ALA A 30 10.96 -20.70 -5.45
CA ALA A 30 11.56 -20.35 -4.17
C ALA A 30 10.47 -20.01 -3.15
N GLY A 31 10.57 -20.59 -1.94
CA GLY A 31 9.54 -20.43 -0.90
C GLY A 31 9.29 -18.96 -0.51
N PHE A 32 10.32 -18.12 -0.52
CA PHE A 32 10.16 -16.68 -0.28
C PHE A 32 9.34 -15.99 -1.39
N THR A 33 9.65 -16.26 -2.67
CA THR A 33 8.89 -15.72 -3.80
C THR A 33 7.42 -16.15 -3.75
N GLN A 34 7.17 -17.44 -3.49
CA GLN A 34 5.81 -17.97 -3.35
C GLN A 34 5.04 -17.29 -2.22
N TRP A 35 5.68 -17.10 -1.07
CA TRP A 35 5.06 -16.42 0.06
C TRP A 35 4.73 -14.97 -0.26
N VAL A 36 5.68 -14.19 -0.81
CA VAL A 36 5.44 -12.79 -1.20
C VAL A 36 4.32 -12.71 -2.24
N TYR A 37 4.36 -13.54 -3.28
CA TYR A 37 3.35 -13.52 -4.33
C TYR A 37 1.98 -13.94 -3.80
N GLY A 38 1.92 -14.92 -2.89
CA GLY A 38 0.68 -15.36 -2.25
C GLY A 38 0.03 -14.26 -1.41
N VAL A 39 0.79 -13.62 -0.52
CA VAL A 39 0.28 -12.53 0.33
C VAL A 39 -0.13 -11.33 -0.51
N THR A 40 0.72 -10.91 -1.45
CA THR A 40 0.45 -9.76 -2.31
C THR A 40 -0.67 -10.02 -3.30
N ASN A 41 -0.96 -11.28 -3.68
CA ASN A 41 -2.06 -11.59 -4.59
C ASN A 41 -3.43 -11.24 -4.01
N VAL A 42 -3.62 -11.39 -2.69
CA VAL A 42 -4.87 -11.01 -2.01
C VAL A 42 -5.03 -9.49 -2.03
N LEU A 43 -3.94 -8.75 -1.81
CA LEU A 43 -3.93 -7.29 -1.87
C LEU A 43 -4.15 -6.79 -3.31
N LEU A 44 -3.63 -7.51 -4.29
CA LEU A 44 -3.82 -7.19 -5.70
C LEU A 44 -5.17 -7.62 -6.27
N ALA A 45 -5.96 -8.41 -5.52
CA ALA A 45 -7.23 -8.97 -5.96
C ALA A 45 -8.16 -7.96 -6.66
N PRO A 46 -8.42 -6.76 -6.11
CA PRO A 46 -9.30 -5.78 -6.75
C PRO A 46 -8.65 -5.03 -7.93
N PHE A 47 -7.32 -5.12 -8.09
CA PHE A 47 -6.56 -4.43 -9.12
C PHE A 47 -6.10 -5.37 -10.25
N HIS A 48 -6.44 -6.66 -10.18
CA HIS A 48 -6.08 -7.63 -11.21
C HIS A 48 -6.64 -7.23 -12.57
N ASN A 49 -5.82 -7.40 -13.61
CA ASN A 49 -6.16 -7.06 -15.00
C ASN A 49 -6.60 -5.60 -15.24
N LEU A 50 -6.34 -4.67 -14.32
CA LEU A 50 -6.61 -3.24 -14.56
C LEU A 50 -5.76 -2.67 -15.69
N LEU A 51 -4.49 -3.06 -15.76
CA LEU A 51 -3.55 -2.61 -16.79
C LEU A 51 -2.80 -3.80 -17.38
N PRO A 52 -2.37 -3.71 -18.64
CA PRO A 52 -1.58 -4.76 -19.27
C PRO A 52 -0.27 -4.96 -18.51
N THR A 53 0.13 -6.23 -18.39
CA THR A 53 1.45 -6.61 -17.91
C THR A 53 2.47 -6.40 -19.02
N ILE A 54 3.55 -5.67 -18.74
CA ILE A 54 4.60 -5.36 -19.71
C ILE A 54 5.84 -6.17 -19.34
N GLY A 55 6.34 -7.01 -20.26
CA GLY A 55 7.56 -7.78 -20.05
C GLY A 55 7.59 -9.11 -20.81
N ASN A 56 8.63 -9.91 -20.53
CA ASN A 56 8.88 -11.23 -21.10
C ASN A 56 8.56 -12.33 -20.08
N GLU A 57 8.57 -13.59 -20.48
CA GLU A 57 8.23 -14.73 -19.60
C GLU A 57 9.04 -14.75 -18.28
N GLN A 58 10.30 -14.30 -18.32
CA GLN A 58 11.19 -14.26 -17.17
C GLN A 58 11.14 -12.97 -16.36
N SER A 59 10.73 -11.83 -16.95
CA SER A 59 10.70 -10.53 -16.27
C SER A 59 9.44 -9.78 -16.64
N GLN A 60 8.51 -9.68 -15.70
CA GLN A 60 7.17 -9.13 -15.94
C GLN A 60 6.91 -7.97 -14.98
N LEU A 61 6.71 -6.77 -15.54
CA LEU A 61 6.21 -5.63 -14.78
C LEU A 61 4.68 -5.62 -14.88
N GLU A 62 4.03 -5.97 -13.77
CA GLU A 62 2.59 -5.83 -13.61
C GLU A 62 2.26 -4.37 -13.31
N MET A 63 1.81 -3.61 -14.31
CA MET A 63 1.47 -2.18 -14.12
C MET A 63 0.34 -2.01 -13.10
N SER A 64 -0.52 -3.02 -12.95
CA SER A 64 -1.53 -3.11 -11.89
C SER A 64 -0.96 -3.02 -10.47
N VAL A 65 0.26 -3.51 -10.23
CA VAL A 65 0.93 -3.41 -8.91
C VAL A 65 1.36 -1.98 -8.61
N VAL A 66 1.82 -1.26 -9.64
CA VAL A 66 2.15 0.17 -9.50
C VAL A 66 0.90 0.97 -9.11
N VAL A 67 -0.23 0.67 -9.75
CA VAL A 67 -1.52 1.28 -9.40
C VAL A 67 -1.93 0.92 -7.98
N ALA A 68 -1.78 -0.34 -7.56
CA ALA A 68 -2.11 -0.76 -6.21
C ALA A 68 -1.31 0.02 -5.16
N ILE A 69 0.01 0.20 -5.36
CA ILE A 69 0.86 1.01 -4.47
C ILE A 69 0.37 2.45 -4.41
N LEU A 70 0.06 3.07 -5.55
CA LEU A 70 -0.46 4.44 -5.59
C LEU A 70 -1.77 4.58 -4.83
N VAL A 71 -2.70 3.63 -5.00
CA VAL A 71 -4.00 3.65 -4.33
C VAL A 71 -3.84 3.45 -2.82
N TYR A 72 -3.01 2.51 -2.38
CA TYR A 72 -2.77 2.27 -0.96
C TYR A 72 -2.06 3.45 -0.28
N ALA A 73 -1.08 4.07 -0.95
CA ALA A 73 -0.44 5.29 -0.44
C ALA A 73 -1.44 6.45 -0.29
N LEU A 74 -2.33 6.63 -1.26
CA LEU A 74 -3.39 7.65 -1.19
C LEU A 74 -4.38 7.35 -0.06
N LEU A 75 -4.80 6.09 0.09
CA LEU A 75 -5.68 5.67 1.19
C LEU A 75 -5.02 5.92 2.55
N ALA A 76 -3.74 5.60 2.71
CA ALA A 76 -2.99 5.86 3.94
C ALA A 76 -3.03 7.34 4.31
N TRP A 77 -2.76 8.21 3.33
CA TRP A 77 -2.76 9.66 3.52
C TRP A 77 -4.15 10.20 3.87
N VAL A 78 -5.20 9.79 3.14
CA VAL A 78 -6.58 10.21 3.40
C VAL A 78 -7.02 9.76 4.79
N LEU A 79 -6.81 8.49 5.14
CA LEU A 79 -7.21 7.95 6.45
C LEU A 79 -6.47 8.63 7.60
N ALA A 80 -5.16 8.85 7.48
CA ALA A 80 -4.39 9.59 8.47
C ALA A 80 -4.90 11.03 8.62
N ARG A 81 -5.25 11.70 7.51
CA ARG A 81 -5.78 13.07 7.55
C ARG A 81 -7.18 13.14 8.15
N LEU A 82 -8.07 12.20 7.81
CA LEU A 82 -9.42 12.12 8.38
C LEU A 82 -9.36 11.89 9.90
N MET A 83 -8.53 10.95 10.34
CA MET A 83 -8.29 10.75 11.77
C MET A 83 -7.79 12.05 12.42
N ALA A 84 -6.89 12.80 11.79
CA ALA A 84 -6.40 14.05 12.37
C ALA A 84 -7.55 15.01 12.57
N ILE A 85 -8.34 15.25 11.53
CA ILE A 85 -9.47 16.19 11.59
C ILE A 85 -10.46 15.80 12.69
N ILE A 86 -10.75 14.49 12.85
CA ILE A 86 -11.68 14.00 13.87
C ILE A 86 -11.12 14.20 15.28
N PHE A 87 -9.86 13.81 15.52
CA PHE A 87 -9.25 13.92 16.86
C PHE A 87 -8.88 15.36 17.25
N PHE A 88 -8.62 16.26 16.29
CA PHE A 88 -8.33 17.67 16.56
C PHE A 88 -9.57 18.52 16.91
N ARG A 89 -10.80 17.96 16.89
CA ARG A 89 -12.02 18.72 17.25
C ARG A 89 -12.28 18.85 18.75
N ASP A 90 -11.55 18.14 19.61
CA ASP A 90 -11.77 18.17 21.06
C ASP A 90 -10.63 18.90 21.80
N ILE A 91 -10.62 20.24 21.80
CA ILE A 91 -10.17 21.14 22.90
C ILE A 91 -10.14 22.62 22.48
N THR A 92 -11.30 23.23 22.28
CA THR A 92 -11.44 24.67 22.55
C THR A 92 -12.79 24.96 23.19
N VAL A 93 -13.01 24.42 24.40
CA VAL A 93 -14.03 24.98 25.28
C VAL A 93 -13.55 26.36 25.67
N ALA A 94 -14.23 27.39 25.20
CA ALA A 94 -13.91 28.78 25.43
C ALA A 94 -13.76 29.07 26.94
N ARG A 95 -12.53 29.27 27.43
CA ARG A 95 -12.31 29.90 28.74
C ARG A 95 -12.55 31.40 28.59
N ARG A 96 -13.83 31.77 28.41
CA ARG A 96 -14.31 33.13 28.62
C ARG A 96 -14.71 33.25 30.09
N GLY A 97 -13.89 33.93 30.86
CA GLY A 97 -14.15 34.30 32.25
C GLY A 97 -12.91 35.01 32.80
N PHE A 98 -12.85 36.33 32.64
CA PHE A 98 -13.10 37.32 33.69
C PHE A 98 -11.98 37.32 34.74
N PHE A 99 -11.09 38.31 34.68
CA PHE A 99 -10.88 39.36 35.70
C PHE A 99 -10.17 40.54 35.03
#